data_AF-A0A7L4HI38-F1
#
_entry.id   AF-A0A7L4HI38-F1
#
_cell.length_a   1.000
_cell.length_b   1.000
_cell.length_c   1.000
_cell.angle_alpha   90.00
_cell.angle_beta   90.00
_cell.angle_gamma   90.00
#
_symmetry.space_group_name_H-M   'P 1'
#
loop_
_entity.id
_entity.type
_entity.pdbx_description
1 polymer ?
#
loop_
_entity_poly.entity_id
_entity_poly.type
_entity_poly.pdbx_seq_one_letter_code
_entity_poly.pdbx_strand_id
1 'polypeptide(L)' 'LSVALSGTVLSRCPACARNFANLYCNNICSPNQSLFTNVTRVVNHTTVQGTPQLAVVEYQCFYRQDFAD' A
#
# COMPACT_ATOMS: atom_id res chain seq x y z
N LEU A 1 -11.82 3.81 -3.65
CA LEU A 1 -12.44 4.16 -2.34
C LEU A 1 -11.46 4.11 -1.16
N SER A 2 -10.42 3.28 -1.20
CA SER A 2 -9.56 2.95 -0.04
C SER A 2 -8.93 4.13 0.71
N VAL A 3 -8.51 5.20 0.02
CA VAL A 3 -7.85 6.38 0.64
C VAL A 3 -8.81 7.58 0.76
N ALA A 4 -10.01 7.49 0.19
CA ALA A 4 -10.90 8.65 0.02
C ALA A 4 -11.37 9.24 1.35
N LEU A 5 -11.75 8.40 2.33
CA LEU A 5 -12.20 8.88 3.64
C LEU A 5 -11.08 9.59 4.40
N SER A 6 -9.90 8.99 4.49
CA SER A 6 -8.73 9.59 5.14
C SER A 6 -8.31 10.88 4.45
N GLY A 7 -8.39 10.94 3.11
CA GLY A 7 -8.16 12.16 2.34
C GLY A 7 -9.10 13.30 2.75
N THR A 8 -10.39 13.00 2.96
CA THR A 8 -11.36 14.00 3.45
C THR A 8 -11.04 14.46 4.87
N VAL A 9 -10.70 13.54 5.78
CA VAL A 9 -10.38 13.87 7.18
C VAL A 9 -9.12 14.75 7.26
N LEU A 10 -8.10 14.42 6.47
CA LEU A 10 -6.82 15.15 6.46
C LEU A 10 -6.83 16.38 5.54
N SER A 11 -7.94 16.65 4.84
CA SER A 11 -8.04 17.70 3.81
C SER A 11 -7.72 19.12 4.32
N ARG A 12 -7.91 19.38 5.62
CA ARG A 12 -7.58 20.67 6.26
C ARG A 12 -6.07 20.94 6.36
N CYS A 13 -5.23 19.90 6.29
CA CYS A 13 -3.77 20.02 6.31
C CYS A 13 -3.16 19.30 5.09
N PRO A 14 -2.80 20.04 4.02
CA PRO A 14 -2.26 19.44 2.81
C PRO A 14 -0.98 18.61 3.03
N ALA A 15 -0.16 18.98 4.01
CA ALA A 15 1.05 18.23 4.36
C ALA A 15 0.70 16.84 4.92
N CYS A 16 -0.25 16.77 5.88
CA CYS A 16 -0.70 15.50 6.44
C CYS A 16 -1.34 14.60 5.37
N ALA A 17 -2.20 15.18 4.51
CA ALA A 17 -2.82 14.44 3.42
C ALA A 17 -1.78 13.87 2.43
N ARG A 18 -0.74 14.65 2.10
CA ARG A 18 0.34 14.23 1.22
C ARG A 18 1.21 13.14 1.86
N ASN A 19 1.60 13.28 3.12
CA ASN A 19 2.41 12.27 3.82
C ASN A 19 1.65 10.94 3.93
N PHE A 20 0.36 10.99 4.28
CA PHE A 20 -0.51 9.81 4.32
C PHE A 20 -0.61 9.15 2.94
N ALA A 21 -0.90 9.91 1.88
CA ALA A 21 -0.97 9.38 0.53
C ALA A 21 0.38 8.76 0.08
N ASN A 22 1.49 9.42 0.38
CA ASN A 22 2.83 8.94 0.05
C ASN A 22 3.15 7.59 0.70
N LEU A 23 2.71 7.34 1.94
CA LEU A 23 2.88 6.05 2.60
C LEU A 23 2.23 4.92 1.77
N TYR A 24 0.99 5.10 1.32
CA TYR A 24 0.31 4.10 0.48
C TYR A 24 0.92 4.01 -0.93
N CYS A 25 1.29 5.13 -1.53
CA CYS A 25 1.94 5.13 -2.84
C CYS A 25 3.27 4.37 -2.81
N ASN A 26 4.07 4.49 -1.75
CA ASN A 26 5.29 3.69 -1.59
C ASN A 26 4.95 2.20 -1.45
N ASN A 27 4.00 1.86 -0.59
CA ASN A 27 3.57 0.47 -0.39
C ASN A 27 3.02 -0.21 -1.64
N ILE A 28 2.51 0.53 -2.64
CA ILE A 28 1.80 -0.04 -3.80
C ILE A 28 2.56 0.15 -5.11
N CYS A 29 3.17 1.32 -5.31
CA CYS A 29 3.69 1.76 -6.62
C CYS A 29 5.20 2.02 -6.64
N SER A 30 5.91 1.89 -5.50
CA SER A 30 7.35 2.14 -5.49
C SER A 30 8.08 1.14 -6.40
N PRO A 31 8.99 1.59 -7.29
CA PRO A 31 9.82 0.67 -8.07
C PRO A 31 10.75 -0.16 -7.18
N ASN A 32 10.98 0.27 -5.94
CA ASN A 32 11.82 -0.38 -4.94
C ASN A 32 10.98 -1.03 -3.82
N GLN A 33 9.70 -1.30 -4.05
CA GLN A 33 8.77 -1.86 -3.05
C GLN A 33 9.31 -3.11 -2.35
N SER A 34 10.03 -3.97 -3.06
CA SER A 34 10.61 -5.21 -2.52
C SER A 34 11.69 -4.98 -1.45
N LEU A 35 12.25 -3.77 -1.35
CA LEU A 35 13.25 -3.45 -0.32
C LEU A 35 12.64 -3.27 1.08
N PHE A 36 11.34 -3.01 1.17
CA PHE A 36 10.68 -2.67 2.44
C PHE A 36 9.31 -3.33 2.61
N THR A 37 8.92 -4.25 1.73
CA THR A 37 7.72 -5.06 1.88
C THR A 37 8.04 -6.54 1.79
N ASN A 38 7.30 -7.37 2.52
CA ASN A 38 7.42 -8.83 2.45
C ASN A 38 6.04 -9.47 2.40
N VAL A 39 5.75 -10.25 1.36
CA VAL A 39 4.47 -10.97 1.21
C VAL A 39 4.46 -12.16 2.15
N THR A 40 3.46 -12.22 3.03
CA THR A 40 3.32 -13.31 4.04
C THR A 40 2.22 -14.30 3.69
N ARG A 41 1.23 -13.90 2.90
CA ARG A 41 0.15 -14.80 2.46
C ARG A 41 -0.36 -14.47 1.06
N VAL A 42 -0.54 -15.52 0.27
CA VAL A 42 -1.12 -15.48 -1.08
C VAL A 42 -2.28 -16.48 -1.20
N VAL A 43 -3.19 -16.23 -2.13
CA VAL A 43 -4.28 -17.14 -2.50
C VAL A 43 -4.32 -17.34 -4.01
N ASN A 44 -4.80 -18.49 -4.46
CA ASN A 44 -5.04 -18.72 -5.89
C ASN A 44 -6.20 -17.85 -6.37
N HIS A 45 -6.00 -17.13 -7.46
CA HIS A 45 -6.98 -16.27 -8.11
C HIS A 45 -6.94 -16.51 -9.63
N THR A 46 -8.05 -16.94 -10.20
CA THR A 46 -8.17 -17.09 -11.65
C THR A 46 -8.62 -15.77 -12.25
N THR A 47 -7.85 -15.24 -13.21
CA THR A 47 -8.22 -14.02 -13.92
C THR A 47 -9.45 -14.23 -14.79
N VAL A 48 -10.03 -13.15 -15.29
CA VAL A 48 -11.17 -13.19 -16.24
C VAL A 48 -10.80 -13.95 -17.53
N GLN A 49 -9.51 -14.05 -17.86
CA GLN A 49 -9.02 -14.80 -19.03
C GLN A 49 -8.79 -16.30 -18.74
N GLY A 50 -9.13 -16.78 -17.54
CA GLY A 50 -8.92 -18.18 -17.15
C GLY A 50 -7.47 -18.50 -16.74
N THR A 51 -6.59 -17.50 -16.63
CA THR A 51 -5.19 -17.73 -16.23
C THR A 51 -5.08 -17.81 -14.70
N PRO A 52 -4.41 -18.83 -14.14
CA PRO A 52 -4.18 -18.90 -12.70
C PRO A 52 -3.11 -17.89 -12.29
N GLN A 53 -3.40 -17.08 -11.29
CA GLN A 53 -2.50 -16.09 -10.70
C GLN A 53 -2.53 -16.19 -9.17
N LEU A 54 -1.46 -15.76 -8.51
CA LEU A 54 -1.42 -15.60 -7.07
C LEU A 54 -1.83 -14.17 -6.70
N ALA A 55 -2.84 -14.04 -5.85
CA ALA A 55 -3.25 -12.77 -5.27
C ALA A 55 -2.65 -12.61 -3.86
N VAL A 56 -2.02 -11.46 -3.61
CA VAL A 56 -1.49 -11.11 -2.29
C VAL A 56 -2.64 -10.71 -1.38
N VAL A 57 -2.78 -11.39 -0.24
CA VAL A 57 -3.81 -11.08 0.77
C VAL A 57 -3.21 -10.60 2.09
N GLU A 58 -1.90 -10.71 2.26
CA GLU A 58 -1.18 -10.17 3.41
C GLU A 58 0.29 -9.89 3.05
N TYR A 59 0.78 -8.74 3.53
CA TYR A 59 2.18 -8.36 3.45
C TYR A 59 2.56 -7.52 4.67
N GLN A 60 3.83 -7.60 5.06
CA GLN A 60 4.44 -6.76 6.07
C GLN A 60 5.12 -5.56 5.41
N CYS A 61 5.12 -4.41 6.09
CA CYS A 61 5.85 -3.21 5.69
C CYS A 61 6.88 -2.85 6.76
N PHE A 62 8.10 -2.54 6.33
CA PHE A 62 9.21 -2.19 7.21
C PHE A 62 9.59 -0.73 7.00
N TYR A 63 9.17 0.12 7.94
CA TYR A 63 9.48 1.55 7.91
C TYR A 63 10.52 1.92 8.96
N ARG A 64 11.32 2.94 8.66
CA ARG A 64 12.17 3.57 9.68
C ARG A 64 11.30 4.45 10.58
N GLN A 65 11.64 4.52 11.86
CA GLN A 65 10.87 5.27 12.84
C GLN A 65 10.79 6.77 12.51
N ASP A 66 11.88 7.36 12.00
CA ASP A 66 11.96 8.77 11.61
C ASP A 66 11.00 9.17 10.47
N PHE A 67 10.53 8.20 9.69
CA PHE A 67 9.51 8.41 8.67
C PHE A 67 8.09 8.35 9.26
N ALA A 68 7.90 7.65 10.38
CA ALA A 68 6.60 7.41 11.00
C ALA A 68 6.27 8.38 12.14
N ASP A 69 7.30 8.94 12.79
CA ASP A 69 7.20 10.03 13.77
C ASP A 69 6.76 11.36 13.13
#